data_AF-A0A7Y8MSS2-F1
#
_entry.id   AF-A0A7Y8MSS2-F1
#
_cell.length_a   1.000
_cell.length_b   1.000
_cell.length_c   1.000
_cell.angle_alpha   90.00
_cell.angle_beta   90.00
_cell.angle_gamma   90.00
#
_symmetry.space_group_name_H-M   'P 1'
#
loop_
_entity.id
_entity.type
_entity.pdbx_description
1 polymer ?
#
loop_
_entity_poly.entity_id
_entity_poly.type
_entity_poly.pdbx_seq_one_letter_code
_entity_poly.pdbx_strand_id
1 'polypeptide(L)'
;MSAGEETVTPELLLRAYAQGLFPMSDSRDDPDIFWVDPHLRGILPLDTFHVPKRLQRTVRQDVFAVVADRDFAGVIDACAAPRPDHPESWINGRIRSLYLALFSRGVAHSLECYDASGALVGGLYGVSLGRAFFGESMFSRARDASKVALVHLVARLKAGGYSLLDTQFVTEHLRQFGAVEIPRKRYRALLAEALKGEADFYSLGGFSCGTGMAGVPEGGAAGVAGSAVDGVAGSSGAPGMTSRNPPGASSITGGSSASAAPGALPSSSSRVVGASSLPGSLVLQLTTQTS
;
A
#
# COMPACT_ATOMS: atom_id res chain seq x y z
N MET A 1 -33.30 22.12 6.87
CA MET A 1 -33.00 20.76 7.37
C MET A 1 -32.38 20.00 6.22
N SER A 2 -31.05 20.01 6.09
CA SER A 2 -30.38 19.22 5.05
C SER A 2 -30.41 17.74 5.46
N ALA A 3 -30.69 16.88 4.49
CA ALA A 3 -30.56 15.44 4.64
C ALA A 3 -29.14 15.12 5.15
N GLY A 4 -29.04 14.24 6.13
CA GLY A 4 -27.79 13.92 6.80
C GLY A 4 -26.71 13.51 5.81
N GLU A 5 -25.58 14.20 5.84
CA GLU A 5 -24.35 13.72 5.22
C GLU A 5 -23.99 12.40 5.89
N GLU A 6 -24.28 11.30 5.20
CA GLU A 6 -23.94 9.96 5.69
C GLU A 6 -22.42 9.88 5.75
N THR A 7 -21.88 10.06 6.95
CA THR A 7 -20.45 10.24 7.12
C THR A 7 -19.76 8.90 6.92
N VAL A 8 -18.91 8.75 5.90
CA VAL A 8 -18.09 7.55 5.70
C VAL A 8 -17.28 7.29 6.97
N THR A 9 -17.50 6.14 7.61
CA THR A 9 -16.76 5.68 8.79
C THR A 9 -15.79 4.56 8.43
N PRO A 10 -14.79 4.24 9.28
CA PRO A 10 -13.88 3.12 9.03
C PRO A 10 -14.60 1.77 8.91
N GLU A 11 -15.69 1.55 9.65
CA GLU A 11 -16.52 0.35 9.54
C GLU A 11 -17.24 0.28 8.20
N LEU A 12 -17.79 1.41 7.73
CA LEU A 12 -18.43 1.47 6.42
C LEU A 12 -17.40 1.21 5.31
N LEU A 13 -16.20 1.76 5.45
CA LEU A 13 -15.09 1.51 4.53
C LEU A 13 -14.72 0.02 4.44
N LEU A 14 -14.59 -0.68 5.57
CA LEU A 14 -14.32 -2.13 5.56
C LEU A 14 -15.48 -2.93 4.93
N ARG A 15 -16.73 -2.54 5.18
CA ARG A 15 -17.90 -3.17 4.53
C ARG A 15 -17.89 -2.94 3.03
N ALA A 16 -17.49 -1.75 2.58
CA ALA A 16 -17.33 -1.42 1.17
C ALA A 16 -16.25 -2.32 0.53
N TYR A 17 -15.09 -2.48 1.17
CA TYR A 17 -14.04 -3.41 0.72
C TYR A 17 -14.53 -4.85 0.61
N ALA A 18 -15.30 -5.33 1.59
CA ALA A 18 -15.89 -6.67 1.57
C ALA A 18 -16.83 -6.91 0.37
N GLN A 19 -17.38 -5.83 -0.20
CA GLN A 19 -18.23 -5.86 -1.41
C GLN A 19 -17.46 -5.57 -2.70
N GLY A 20 -16.16 -5.30 -2.60
CA GLY A 20 -15.29 -4.94 -3.71
C GLY A 20 -15.36 -3.46 -4.10
N LEU A 21 -15.83 -2.58 -3.22
CA LEU A 21 -15.85 -1.14 -3.40
C LEU A 21 -14.63 -0.50 -2.74
N PHE A 22 -14.18 0.63 -3.28
CA PHE A 22 -13.11 1.43 -2.67
C PHE A 22 -13.40 2.93 -2.81
N PRO A 23 -12.95 3.77 -1.86
CA PRO A 23 -13.22 5.20 -1.85
C PRO A 23 -12.22 5.95 -2.74
N MET A 24 -12.67 7.02 -3.40
CA MET A 24 -11.82 8.03 -4.03
C MET A 24 -12.44 9.42 -3.84
N SER A 25 -11.63 10.48 -4.01
CA SER A 25 -12.09 11.87 -4.18
C SER A 25 -11.56 12.41 -5.51
N ASP A 26 -12.13 13.51 -6.01
CA ASP A 26 -11.68 14.11 -7.28
C ASP A 26 -10.32 14.81 -7.11
N SER A 27 -10.06 15.39 -5.93
CA SER A 27 -8.79 16.02 -5.60
C SER A 27 -8.48 15.95 -4.10
N ARG A 28 -7.30 16.46 -3.72
CA ARG A 28 -6.83 16.47 -2.32
C ARG A 28 -7.61 17.47 -1.46
N ASP A 29 -8.12 18.52 -2.08
CA ASP A 29 -8.84 19.62 -1.43
C ASP A 29 -10.37 19.44 -1.53
N ASP A 30 -10.84 18.48 -2.33
CA ASP A 30 -12.24 18.08 -2.38
C ASP A 30 -12.62 17.29 -1.12
N PRO A 31 -13.60 17.75 -0.31
CA PRO A 31 -14.04 17.05 0.90
C PRO A 31 -14.88 15.79 0.62
N ASP A 32 -15.40 15.65 -0.61
CA ASP A 32 -16.31 14.57 -0.96
C ASP A 32 -15.57 13.25 -1.24
N ILE A 33 -16.26 12.15 -0.97
CA ILE A 33 -15.78 10.80 -1.25
C ILE A 33 -16.86 10.08 -2.05
N PHE A 34 -16.46 9.43 -3.13
CA PHE A 34 -17.31 8.53 -3.91
C PHE A 34 -16.78 7.11 -3.92
N TRP A 35 -17.68 6.15 -4.17
CA TRP A 35 -17.35 4.73 -4.24
C TRP A 35 -17.15 4.28 -5.69
N VAL A 36 -16.12 3.46 -5.91
CA VAL A 36 -15.77 2.96 -7.25
C VAL A 36 -15.96 1.44 -7.33
N ASP A 37 -16.62 0.98 -8.40
CA ASP A 37 -16.86 -0.44 -8.72
C ASP A 37 -16.58 -0.72 -10.21
N PRO A 38 -15.32 -0.85 -10.63
CA PRO A 38 -14.99 -0.95 -12.04
C PRO A 38 -15.44 -2.28 -12.63
N HIS A 39 -15.87 -2.27 -13.90
CA HIS A 39 -16.28 -3.49 -14.62
C HIS A 39 -15.13 -4.50 -14.77
N LEU A 40 -13.91 -3.99 -14.91
CA LEU A 40 -12.66 -4.73 -14.90
C LEU A 40 -11.88 -4.33 -13.65
N ARG A 41 -11.48 -5.31 -12.84
CA ARG A 41 -10.70 -5.09 -11.63
C ARG A 41 -9.26 -5.53 -11.85
N GLY A 42 -8.31 -4.68 -11.50
CA GLY A 42 -6.89 -5.01 -11.50
C GLY A 42 -6.53 -5.88 -10.29
N ILE A 43 -5.84 -6.98 -10.53
CA ILE A 43 -5.23 -7.80 -9.48
C ILE A 43 -3.78 -8.09 -9.82
N LEU A 44 -3.00 -8.42 -8.80
CA LEU A 44 -1.64 -8.94 -8.95
C LEU A 44 -1.63 -10.39 -8.44
N PRO A 45 -1.69 -11.40 -9.33
CA PRO A 45 -1.76 -12.79 -8.89
C PRO A 45 -0.48 -13.19 -8.15
N LEU A 46 -0.62 -13.68 -6.92
CA LEU A 46 0.52 -14.01 -6.05
C LEU A 46 1.36 -15.19 -6.57
N ASP A 47 0.73 -16.17 -7.23
CA ASP A 47 1.41 -17.36 -7.76
C ASP A 47 2.18 -17.09 -9.05
N THR A 48 1.76 -16.09 -9.83
CA THR A 48 2.41 -15.71 -11.11
C THR A 48 3.11 -14.36 -11.04
N PHE A 49 3.38 -13.86 -9.83
CA PHE A 49 4.06 -12.59 -9.64
C PHE A 49 5.45 -12.63 -10.27
N HIS A 50 5.71 -11.68 -11.16
CA HIS A 50 6.97 -11.58 -11.88
C HIS A 50 7.85 -10.48 -11.30
N VAL A 51 9.11 -10.80 -10.98
CA VAL A 51 10.10 -9.78 -10.61
C VAL A 51 11.09 -9.59 -11.77
N PRO A 52 11.13 -8.41 -12.43
CA PRO A 52 12.08 -8.15 -13.50
C PRO A 52 13.53 -8.43 -13.08
N LYS A 53 14.32 -9.07 -13.95
CA LYS A 53 15.70 -9.52 -13.62
C LYS A 53 16.59 -8.41 -13.02
N ARG A 54 16.48 -7.18 -13.55
CA ARG A 54 17.22 -6.03 -13.02
C ARG A 54 16.81 -5.70 -11.58
N LEU A 55 15.51 -5.69 -11.31
CA LEU A 55 14.97 -5.43 -9.98
C LEU A 55 15.38 -6.52 -8.99
N GLN A 56 15.42 -7.79 -9.41
CA GLN A 56 15.93 -8.86 -8.55
C GLN A 56 17.36 -8.60 -8.07
N ARG A 57 18.22 -7.95 -8.88
CA ARG A 57 19.57 -7.58 -8.44
C ARG A 57 19.50 -6.50 -7.36
N THR A 58 18.68 -5.46 -7.58
CA THR A 58 18.47 -4.39 -6.60
C THR A 58 17.95 -4.95 -5.27
N VAL A 59 16.98 -5.87 -5.30
CA VAL A 59 16.44 -6.52 -4.10
C VAL A 59 17.54 -7.29 -3.36
N ARG A 60 18.36 -8.09 -4.05
CA ARG A 60 19.48 -8.85 -3.42
C ARG A 60 20.59 -7.97 -2.83
N GLN A 61 20.67 -6.71 -3.23
CA GLN A 61 21.70 -5.80 -2.72
C GLN A 61 21.31 -5.15 -1.39
N ASP A 62 20.06 -5.33 -0.94
CA ASP A 62 19.56 -4.79 0.33
C ASP A 62 19.88 -3.29 0.50
N VAL A 63 19.79 -2.53 -0.61
CA VAL A 63 20.10 -1.08 -0.63
C VAL A 63 19.09 -0.23 0.14
N PHE A 64 17.93 -0.79 0.47
CA PHE A 64 16.91 -0.17 1.30
C PHE A 64 16.65 -1.03 2.53
N ALA A 65 16.56 -0.41 3.70
CA ALA A 65 15.98 -1.04 4.88
C ALA A 65 14.46 -1.03 4.72
N VAL A 66 13.85 -2.21 4.52
CA VAL A 66 12.40 -2.33 4.37
C VAL A 66 11.75 -2.69 5.70
N VAL A 67 10.84 -1.85 6.17
CA VAL A 67 10.16 -2.03 7.47
C VAL A 67 8.65 -2.07 7.24
N ALA A 68 7.93 -2.74 8.13
CA ALA A 68 6.48 -2.75 8.14
C ALA A 68 5.91 -1.94 9.30
N ASP A 69 4.84 -1.21 9.02
CA ASP A 69 4.02 -0.47 9.97
C ASP A 69 4.78 0.52 10.87
N ARG A 70 5.97 0.97 10.45
CA ARG A 70 6.77 1.91 11.25
C ARG A 70 6.28 3.35 11.12
N ASP A 71 5.91 3.76 9.91
CA ASP A 71 5.57 5.14 9.60
C ASP A 71 4.43 5.22 8.58
N PHE A 72 3.28 4.64 8.94
CA PHE A 72 2.10 4.63 8.08
C PHE A 72 1.64 6.04 7.71
N ALA A 73 1.70 6.99 8.65
CA ALA A 73 1.37 8.39 8.42
C ALA A 73 2.29 9.02 7.36
N GLY A 74 3.61 8.83 7.49
CA GLY A 74 4.56 9.31 6.49
C GLY A 74 4.36 8.70 5.11
N VAL A 75 4.00 7.41 5.04
CA VAL A 75 3.69 6.74 3.76
C VAL A 75 2.44 7.32 3.11
N ILE A 76 1.32 7.43 3.83
CA ILE A 76 0.08 7.98 3.24
C ILE A 76 0.24 9.44 2.86
N ASP A 77 0.98 10.23 3.65
CA ASP A 77 1.29 11.63 3.33
C ASP A 77 2.18 11.75 2.09
N ALA A 78 3.17 10.87 1.94
CA ALA A 78 4.01 10.83 0.75
C ALA A 78 3.26 10.33 -0.50
N CYS A 79 2.28 9.43 -0.33
CA CYS A 79 1.37 9.02 -1.39
C CYS A 79 0.43 10.18 -1.81
N ALA A 80 -0.03 10.99 -0.86
CA ALA A 80 -0.94 12.10 -1.09
C ALA A 80 -0.25 13.37 -1.66
N ALA A 81 1.06 13.47 -1.53
CA ALA A 81 1.82 14.64 -1.97
C ALA A 81 1.79 14.81 -3.50
N PRO A 82 1.68 16.06 -4.00
CA PRO A 82 1.79 16.37 -5.43
C PRO A 82 3.11 15.84 -6.01
N ARG A 83 3.04 15.35 -7.25
CA ARG A 83 4.20 14.90 -8.02
C ARG A 83 4.36 15.80 -9.25
N PRO A 84 5.59 15.97 -9.78
CA PRO A 84 5.81 16.78 -10.98
C PRO A 84 4.90 16.42 -12.15
N ASP A 85 4.61 15.12 -12.31
CA ASP A 85 3.78 14.59 -13.40
C ASP A 85 2.30 14.40 -13.03
N HIS A 86 1.98 14.51 -11.72
CA HIS A 86 0.65 14.30 -11.16
C HIS A 86 0.44 15.29 -10.01
N PRO A 87 0.02 16.54 -10.31
CA PRO A 87 -0.15 17.57 -9.29
C PRO A 87 -1.34 17.27 -8.37
N GLU A 88 -2.34 16.55 -8.88
CA GLU A 88 -3.55 16.16 -8.16
C GLU A 88 -3.42 14.78 -7.53
N SER A 89 -4.07 14.59 -6.39
CA SER A 89 -4.15 13.33 -5.65
C SER A 89 -5.59 13.10 -5.20
N TRP A 90 -6.06 11.87 -5.29
CA TRP A 90 -7.37 11.46 -4.75
C TRP A 90 -7.34 11.26 -3.23
N ILE A 91 -6.20 11.41 -2.57
CA ILE A 91 -6.06 11.21 -1.12
C ILE A 91 -6.29 12.55 -0.41
N ASN A 92 -7.55 12.88 -0.16
CA ASN A 92 -7.94 14.04 0.64
C ASN A 92 -7.75 13.81 2.16
N GLY A 93 -7.98 14.86 2.96
CA GLY A 93 -7.85 14.78 4.41
C GLY A 93 -8.78 13.77 5.09
N ARG A 94 -9.95 13.51 4.50
CA ARG A 94 -10.95 12.57 5.04
C ARG A 94 -10.53 11.12 4.80
N ILE A 95 -10.13 10.80 3.57
CA ILE A 95 -9.54 9.52 3.17
C ILE A 95 -8.34 9.24 4.06
N ARG A 96 -7.39 10.17 4.17
CA ARG A 96 -6.24 10.04 5.09
C ARG A 96 -6.65 9.64 6.50
N SER A 97 -7.64 10.33 7.07
CA SER A 97 -8.12 10.07 8.43
C SER A 97 -8.75 8.68 8.58
N LEU A 98 -9.47 8.20 7.56
CA LEU A 98 -10.04 6.86 7.53
C LEU A 98 -8.96 5.77 7.57
N TYR A 99 -7.92 5.87 6.73
CA TYR A 99 -6.86 4.87 6.72
C TYR A 99 -5.99 4.90 7.98
N LEU A 100 -5.77 6.08 8.59
CA LEU A 100 -5.13 6.16 9.90
C LEU A 100 -5.95 5.45 10.99
N ALA A 101 -7.28 5.57 10.94
CA ALA A 101 -8.17 4.84 11.84
C ALA A 101 -8.20 3.32 11.55
N LEU A 102 -8.04 2.90 10.29
CA LEU A 102 -7.87 1.48 9.96
C LEU A 102 -6.50 0.93 10.43
N PHE A 103 -5.45 1.73 10.33
CA PHE A 103 -4.11 1.37 10.81
C PHE A 103 -4.10 1.22 12.34
N SER A 104 -4.77 2.12 13.08
CA SER A 104 -4.86 2.01 14.54
C SER A 104 -5.66 0.79 14.99
N ARG A 105 -6.56 0.28 14.14
CA ARG A 105 -7.30 -0.98 14.34
C ARG A 105 -6.55 -2.22 13.90
N GLY A 106 -5.34 -2.08 13.35
CA GLY A 106 -4.51 -3.20 12.91
C GLY A 106 -4.96 -3.87 11.62
N VAL A 107 -5.80 -3.21 10.81
CA VAL A 107 -6.31 -3.75 9.54
C VAL A 107 -5.82 -2.96 8.32
N ALA A 108 -5.08 -1.88 8.51
CA ALA A 108 -4.30 -1.26 7.44
C ALA A 108 -2.81 -1.36 7.78
N HIS A 109 -2.01 -1.55 6.73
CA HIS A 109 -0.58 -1.79 6.87
C HIS A 109 0.22 -0.99 5.85
N SER A 110 1.46 -0.67 6.20
CA SER A 110 2.43 -0.01 5.33
C SER A 110 3.70 -0.84 5.22
N LEU A 111 4.37 -0.69 4.07
CA LEU A 111 5.78 -1.03 3.91
C LEU A 111 6.57 0.22 3.56
N GLU A 112 7.63 0.45 4.32
CA GLU A 112 8.50 1.61 4.21
C GLU A 112 9.88 1.20 3.73
N CYS A 113 10.43 1.91 2.75
CA CYS A 113 11.81 1.77 2.30
C CYS A 113 12.62 2.97 2.80
N TYR A 114 13.62 2.70 3.64
CA TYR A 114 14.56 3.70 4.12
C TYR A 114 15.92 3.54 3.43
N ASP A 115 16.54 4.65 3.02
CA ASP A 115 17.90 4.62 2.48
C ASP A 115 18.95 4.53 3.59
N ALA A 116 20.23 4.48 3.20
CA ALA A 116 21.35 4.40 4.13
C ALA A 116 21.48 5.61 5.08
N SER A 117 20.87 6.76 4.75
CA SER A 117 20.81 7.93 5.63
C SER A 117 19.65 7.85 6.64
N GLY A 118 18.76 6.87 6.49
CA GLY A 118 17.56 6.70 7.30
C GLY A 118 16.35 7.46 6.76
N ALA A 119 16.42 8.05 5.56
CA ALA A 119 15.32 8.81 4.97
C ALA A 119 14.26 7.89 4.35
N LEU A 120 12.97 8.23 4.53
CA LEU A 120 11.85 7.53 3.90
C LEU A 120 11.80 7.86 2.39
N VAL A 121 12.28 6.93 1.57
CA VAL A 121 12.49 7.13 0.12
C VAL A 121 11.54 6.34 -0.76
N GLY A 122 10.68 5.51 -0.19
CA GLY A 122 9.61 4.84 -0.91
C GLY A 122 8.75 4.02 0.02
N GLY A 123 7.63 3.55 -0.49
CA GLY A 123 6.73 2.72 0.29
C GLY A 123 5.38 2.56 -0.36
N LEU A 124 4.54 1.76 0.29
CA LEU A 124 3.16 1.52 -0.09
C LEU A 124 2.32 1.27 1.17
N TYR A 125 1.01 1.45 1.05
CA TYR A 125 0.09 1.06 2.09
C TYR A 125 -1.11 0.32 1.50
N GLY A 126 -1.80 -0.43 2.36
CA GLY A 126 -2.98 -1.17 1.97
C GLY A 126 -3.83 -1.61 3.16
N VAL A 127 -4.96 -2.24 2.85
CA VAL A 127 -5.92 -2.77 3.84
C VAL A 127 -5.90 -4.30 3.78
N SER A 128 -5.92 -4.94 4.94
CA SER A 128 -6.02 -6.38 5.10
C SER A 128 -7.43 -6.74 5.56
N LEU A 129 -8.09 -7.68 4.87
CA LEU A 129 -9.38 -8.21 5.27
C LEU A 129 -9.48 -9.70 4.89
N GLY A 130 -9.61 -10.56 5.90
CA GLY A 130 -9.48 -12.01 5.71
C GLY A 130 -8.13 -12.34 5.09
N ARG A 131 -8.14 -13.02 3.93
CA ARG A 131 -6.96 -13.35 3.12
C ARG A 131 -6.78 -12.42 1.91
N ALA A 132 -7.49 -11.30 1.86
CA ALA A 132 -7.35 -10.28 0.82
C ALA A 132 -6.51 -9.09 1.34
N PHE A 133 -5.64 -8.59 0.46
CA PHE A 133 -4.91 -7.34 0.66
C PHE A 133 -5.26 -6.36 -0.47
N PHE A 134 -5.73 -5.19 -0.11
CA PHE A 134 -6.06 -4.11 -1.03
C PHE A 134 -4.90 -3.13 -1.04
N GLY A 135 -4.08 -3.15 -2.10
CA GLY A 135 -2.96 -2.22 -2.24
C GLY A 135 -3.48 -0.86 -2.68
N GLU A 136 -3.38 0.16 -1.84
CA GLU A 136 -4.07 1.44 -2.06
C GLU A 136 -3.24 2.42 -2.88
N SER A 137 -2.02 2.68 -2.44
CA SER A 137 -1.12 3.59 -3.14
C SER A 137 0.32 3.30 -2.77
N MET A 138 1.23 3.82 -3.59
CA MET A 138 2.67 3.74 -3.39
C MET A 138 3.34 5.04 -3.84
N PHE A 139 4.49 5.33 -3.27
CA PHE A 139 5.33 6.47 -3.65
C PHE A 139 6.80 6.05 -3.74
N SER A 140 7.58 6.80 -4.52
CA SER A 140 9.01 6.59 -4.68
C SER A 140 9.71 7.94 -4.81
N ARG A 141 10.75 8.16 -4.01
CA ARG A 141 11.68 9.29 -4.06
C ARG A 141 13.10 8.85 -4.43
N ALA A 142 13.41 7.56 -4.28
CA ALA A 142 14.61 6.94 -4.83
C ALA A 142 14.25 5.95 -5.94
N ARG A 143 15.23 5.65 -6.81
CA ARG A 143 15.07 4.67 -7.89
C ARG A 143 14.73 3.29 -7.30
N ASP A 144 13.70 2.67 -7.87
CA ASP A 144 13.21 1.33 -7.52
C ASP A 144 12.68 1.14 -6.08
N ALA A 145 12.64 2.17 -5.23
CA ALA A 145 12.21 2.04 -3.83
C ALA A 145 10.78 1.50 -3.69
N SER A 146 9.80 2.04 -4.43
CA SER A 146 8.42 1.52 -4.42
C SER A 146 8.30 0.10 -4.99
N LYS A 147 9.14 -0.26 -5.96
CA LYS A 147 9.18 -1.60 -6.55
C LYS A 147 9.75 -2.62 -5.58
N VAL A 148 10.78 -2.25 -4.84
CA VAL A 148 11.32 -3.06 -3.74
C VAL A 148 10.25 -3.25 -2.67
N ALA A 149 9.53 -2.19 -2.27
CA ALA A 149 8.40 -2.30 -1.34
C ALA A 149 7.33 -3.28 -1.84
N LEU A 150 6.98 -3.25 -3.13
CA LEU A 150 6.02 -4.19 -3.73
C LEU A 150 6.51 -5.64 -3.72
N VAL A 151 7.79 -5.89 -4.01
CA VAL A 151 8.38 -7.24 -3.95
C VAL A 151 8.33 -7.78 -2.51
N HIS A 152 8.67 -6.94 -1.53
CA HIS A 152 8.57 -7.29 -0.10
C HIS A 152 7.11 -7.50 0.33
N LEU A 153 6.16 -6.73 -0.20
CA LEU A 153 4.73 -6.94 0.05
C LEU A 153 4.33 -8.33 -0.43
N VAL A 154 4.62 -8.70 -1.67
CA VAL A 154 4.21 -10.01 -2.20
C VAL A 154 4.82 -11.17 -1.41
N ALA A 155 6.09 -11.07 -1.02
CA ALA A 155 6.70 -12.08 -0.14
C ALA A 155 5.93 -12.21 1.19
N ARG A 156 5.53 -11.08 1.78
CA ARG A 156 4.77 -11.02 3.04
C ARG A 156 3.38 -11.61 2.89
N LEU A 157 2.69 -11.29 1.81
CA LEU A 157 1.36 -11.79 1.54
C LEU A 157 1.37 -13.33 1.36
N LYS A 158 2.37 -13.85 0.64
CA LYS A 158 2.50 -15.30 0.44
C LYS A 158 2.80 -16.03 1.74
N ALA A 159 3.77 -15.55 2.53
CA ALA A 159 4.08 -16.14 3.83
C ALA A 159 2.92 -16.01 4.84
N GLY A 160 2.14 -14.94 4.74
CA GLY A 160 0.96 -14.69 5.57
C GLY A 160 -0.28 -15.47 5.17
N GLY A 161 -0.23 -16.28 4.11
CA GLY A 161 -1.37 -17.05 3.65
C GLY A 161 -2.44 -16.23 2.91
N TYR A 162 -2.13 -15.03 2.44
CA TYR A 162 -3.05 -14.25 1.60
C TYR A 162 -3.26 -14.94 0.25
N SER A 163 -4.44 -14.75 -0.34
CA SER A 163 -4.81 -15.35 -1.64
C SER A 163 -5.23 -14.32 -2.68
N LEU A 164 -5.42 -13.06 -2.30
CA LEU A 164 -5.83 -11.99 -3.20
C LEU A 164 -5.05 -10.71 -2.91
N LEU A 165 -4.35 -10.20 -3.91
CA LEU A 165 -3.79 -8.86 -3.92
C LEU A 165 -4.54 -8.02 -4.96
N ASP A 166 -5.41 -7.14 -4.48
CA ASP A 166 -6.17 -6.18 -5.29
C ASP A 166 -5.31 -4.94 -5.55
N THR A 167 -5.30 -4.49 -6.79
CA THR A 167 -4.60 -3.27 -7.22
C THR A 167 -5.53 -2.23 -7.82
N GLN A 168 -6.85 -2.44 -7.69
CA GLN A 168 -7.98 -1.67 -8.23
C GLN A 168 -7.96 -1.54 -9.76
N PHE A 169 -6.91 -0.92 -10.31
CA PHE A 169 -6.65 -0.74 -11.72
C PHE A 169 -5.30 -1.34 -12.11
N VAL A 170 -5.15 -1.73 -13.37
CA VAL A 170 -3.84 -2.12 -13.91
C VAL A 170 -3.16 -0.91 -14.51
N THR A 171 -1.95 -0.63 -14.06
CA THR A 171 -1.08 0.41 -14.63
C THR A 171 0.07 -0.24 -15.38
N GLU A 172 0.69 0.48 -16.32
CA GLU A 172 1.91 0.00 -17.00
C GLU A 172 3.01 -0.37 -16.01
N HIS A 173 3.11 0.39 -14.92
CA HIS A 173 4.00 0.06 -13.81
C HIS A 173 3.72 -1.33 -13.23
N LEU A 174 2.46 -1.69 -13.00
CA LEU A 174 2.10 -2.98 -12.42
C LEU A 174 2.10 -4.13 -13.44
N ARG A 175 1.90 -3.86 -14.73
CA ARG A 175 1.98 -4.89 -15.80
C ARG A 175 3.32 -5.59 -15.83
N GLN A 176 4.41 -4.86 -15.58
CA GLN A 176 5.75 -5.46 -15.50
C GLN A 176 5.89 -6.52 -14.40
N PHE A 177 4.97 -6.56 -13.44
CA PHE A 177 4.93 -7.54 -12.35
C PHE A 177 3.91 -8.68 -12.58
N GLY A 178 3.22 -8.68 -13.72
CA GLY A 178 2.18 -9.66 -14.04
C GLY A 178 0.78 -9.25 -13.60
N ALA A 179 0.52 -7.96 -13.35
CA ALA A 179 -0.83 -7.49 -13.06
C ALA A 179 -1.78 -7.74 -14.24
N VAL A 180 -2.99 -8.16 -13.93
CA VAL A 180 -4.03 -8.50 -14.91
C VAL A 180 -5.36 -7.86 -14.54
N GLU A 181 -6.17 -7.59 -15.55
CA GLU A 181 -7.56 -7.17 -15.37
C GLU A 181 -8.48 -8.40 -15.46
N ILE A 182 -9.41 -8.50 -14.52
CA ILE A 182 -10.43 -9.55 -14.52
C ILE A 182 -11.83 -8.95 -14.44
N PRO A 183 -12.85 -9.61 -15.03
CA PRO A 183 -14.23 -9.15 -14.89
C PRO A 183 -14.66 -9.08 -13.41
N ARG A 184 -15.42 -8.04 -13.05
CA ARG A 184 -15.96 -7.82 -11.70
C ARG A 184 -16.58 -9.06 -11.06
N LYS A 185 -17.31 -9.86 -11.85
CA LYS A 185 -17.91 -11.13 -11.38
C LYS A 185 -16.85 -12.12 -10.89
N ARG A 186 -15.75 -12.26 -11.64
CA ARG A 186 -14.62 -13.13 -11.27
C ARG A 186 -13.90 -12.58 -10.05
N TYR A 187 -13.67 -11.27 -10.00
CA TYR A 187 -13.06 -10.62 -8.84
C TYR A 187 -13.86 -10.85 -7.55
N ARG A 188 -15.18 -10.60 -7.58
CA ARG A 188 -16.06 -10.82 -6.42
C ARG A 188 -16.06 -12.28 -5.95
N ALA A 189 -15.94 -13.25 -6.85
CA ALA A 189 -15.79 -14.65 -6.47
C ALA A 189 -14.46 -14.89 -5.71
N LEU A 190 -13.34 -14.38 -6.23
CA LEU A 190 -12.04 -14.48 -5.54
C LEU A 190 -12.05 -13.78 -4.18
N LEU A 191 -12.65 -12.58 -4.11
CA LEU A 191 -12.80 -11.82 -2.88
C LEU A 191 -13.64 -12.60 -1.85
N ALA A 192 -14.80 -13.12 -2.25
CA ALA A 192 -15.66 -13.90 -1.37
C ALA A 192 -14.95 -15.13 -0.80
N GLU A 193 -14.12 -15.82 -1.59
CA GLU A 193 -13.30 -16.93 -1.09
C GLU A 193 -12.20 -16.44 -0.13
N ALA A 194 -11.50 -15.35 -0.47
CA ALA A 194 -10.46 -14.78 0.38
C ALA A 194 -10.99 -14.34 1.76
N LEU A 195 -12.22 -13.85 1.82
CA LEU A 195 -12.86 -13.40 3.06
C LEU A 195 -13.26 -14.53 4.02
N LYS A 196 -13.25 -15.80 3.60
CA LYS A 196 -13.62 -16.94 4.46
C LYS A 196 -12.53 -17.36 5.46
N GLY A 197 -11.30 -16.92 5.27
CA GLY A 197 -10.17 -17.30 6.12
C GLY A 197 -9.45 -16.10 6.71
N GLU A 198 -8.43 -16.40 7.51
CA GLU A 198 -7.56 -15.40 8.12
C GLU A 198 -6.15 -15.48 7.50
N ALA A 199 -5.47 -14.35 7.45
CA ALA A 199 -4.08 -14.23 7.04
C ALA A 199 -3.30 -13.42 8.07
N ASP A 200 -1.98 -13.61 8.11
CA ASP A 200 -1.10 -12.92 9.04
C ASP A 200 -0.05 -12.09 8.30
N PHE A 201 -0.25 -10.77 8.30
CA PHE A 201 0.68 -9.80 7.73
C PHE A 201 2.07 -9.83 8.41
N TYR A 202 2.14 -10.24 9.68
CA TYR A 202 3.38 -10.23 10.46
C TYR A 202 4.11 -11.58 10.45
N SER A 203 3.63 -12.57 9.70
CA SER A 203 4.26 -13.90 9.55
C SER A 203 5.76 -13.85 9.21
N LEU A 204 6.21 -12.86 8.42
CA LEU A 204 7.65 -12.66 8.11
C LEU A 204 8.47 -12.04 9.25
N GLY A 205 7.83 -11.45 10.26
CA GLY A 205 8.48 -10.73 11.37
C GLY A 205 8.99 -11.63 12.51
N GLY A 206 8.81 -12.95 12.41
CA GLY A 206 9.26 -13.91 13.42
C GLY A 206 10.74 -14.29 13.39
N PHE A 207 11.52 -13.78 12.42
CA PHE A 207 12.95 -14.06 12.37
C PHE A 207 13.72 -13.06 13.24
N SER A 208 13.87 -13.36 14.53
CA SER A 208 14.90 -12.71 15.34
C SER A 208 16.27 -13.06 14.75
N CYS A 209 16.99 -12.07 14.23
CA CYS A 209 18.41 -12.22 13.96
C CYS A 209 19.12 -12.55 15.28
N GLY A 210 19.53 -13.81 15.43
CA GLY A 210 20.37 -14.23 16.53
C GLY A 210 21.77 -13.64 16.41
N THR A 211 22.33 -13.34 17.58
CA THR A 211 23.73 -13.04 17.90
C THR A 211 24.30 -11.66 17.56
N GLY A 212 24.32 -10.82 18.61
CA GLY A 212 25.54 -10.17 19.09
C GLY A 212 25.85 -8.81 18.47
N MET A 213 25.68 -7.75 19.25
CA MET A 213 26.79 -6.87 19.63
C MET A 213 26.36 -5.94 20.76
N ALA A 214 27.30 -5.74 21.68
CA ALA A 214 27.20 -5.04 22.94
C ALA A 214 26.90 -3.53 22.78
N GLY A 215 26.41 -2.94 23.87
CA GLY A 215 25.78 -1.63 23.92
C GLY A 215 26.65 -0.41 23.62
N VAL A 216 25.95 0.72 23.51
CA VAL A 216 26.51 2.07 23.41
C VAL A 216 25.79 2.94 24.45
N PRO A 217 26.51 3.68 25.31
CA PRO A 217 25.88 4.56 26.29
C PRO A 217 25.46 5.91 25.66
N GLU A 218 24.47 6.53 26.30
CA GLU A 218 23.98 7.88 26.05
C GLU A 218 25.05 8.97 26.24
N GLY A 219 24.94 10.05 25.47
CA GLY A 219 25.48 11.36 25.88
C GLY A 219 25.72 12.38 24.77
N GLY A 220 25.01 13.52 24.84
CA GLY A 220 25.63 14.83 24.62
C GLY A 220 25.21 15.63 23.37
N ALA A 221 24.39 16.66 23.59
CA ALA A 221 24.04 17.70 22.64
C ALA A 221 25.04 18.87 22.61
N ALA A 222 25.20 19.51 21.44
CA ALA A 222 25.54 20.93 21.14
C ALA A 222 26.19 20.97 19.74
N GLY A 223 26.00 21.94 18.83
CA GLY A 223 25.25 23.17 18.78
C GLY A 223 25.61 23.91 17.48
N VAL A 224 24.58 24.49 16.83
CA VAL A 224 24.50 25.73 16.03
C VAL A 224 25.43 26.05 14.84
N ALA A 225 24.73 26.48 13.77
CA ALA A 225 24.93 27.67 12.90
C ALA A 225 25.64 27.53 11.54
N GLY A 226 25.00 28.09 10.50
CA GLY A 226 25.73 28.73 9.39
C GLY A 226 25.15 28.64 7.97
N SER A 227 24.19 29.53 7.66
CA SER A 227 23.92 30.24 6.39
C SER A 227 23.84 29.57 4.99
N ALA A 228 22.87 30.11 4.26
CA ALA A 228 22.52 29.99 2.84
C ALA A 228 23.60 30.44 1.85
N VAL A 229 23.48 30.03 0.58
CA VAL A 229 23.20 30.90 -0.60
C VAL A 229 22.90 30.07 -1.87
N ASP A 230 22.21 30.75 -2.79
CA ASP A 230 21.58 30.39 -4.06
C ASP A 230 22.43 29.75 -5.17
N GLY A 231 21.77 29.19 -6.20
CA GLY A 231 22.40 29.07 -7.54
C GLY A 231 21.83 28.07 -8.57
N VAL A 232 20.63 28.35 -9.08
CA VAL A 232 20.07 28.14 -10.45
C VAL A 232 20.80 27.32 -11.55
N ALA A 233 19.95 26.56 -12.28
CA ALA A 233 19.90 26.19 -13.71
C ALA A 233 20.69 25.00 -14.30
N GLY A 234 19.94 24.17 -15.05
CA GLY A 234 20.46 23.28 -16.10
C GLY A 234 19.39 22.31 -16.61
N SER A 235 18.83 22.61 -17.79
CA SER A 235 17.65 21.99 -18.43
C SER A 235 17.95 20.74 -19.27
N SER A 236 16.87 20.17 -19.84
CA SER A 236 16.74 19.16 -20.93
C SER A 236 16.31 17.75 -20.47
N GLY A 237 15.29 17.07 -21.00
CA GLY A 237 14.32 17.32 -22.08
C GLY A 237 13.74 15.97 -22.58
N ALA A 238 12.43 15.95 -22.88
CA ALA A 238 11.63 14.95 -23.64
C ALA A 238 10.93 13.79 -22.88
N PRO A 239 9.84 13.21 -23.44
CA PRO A 239 8.60 13.85 -23.88
C PRO A 239 7.35 13.28 -23.19
N GLY A 240 6.27 14.04 -23.24
CA GLY A 240 5.05 13.85 -22.45
C GLY A 240 4.19 12.64 -22.83
N MET A 241 3.46 12.15 -21.83
CA MET A 241 2.38 11.19 -22.00
C MET A 241 1.10 11.86 -21.49
N THR A 242 0.28 12.32 -22.43
CA THR A 242 -1.07 12.79 -22.16
C THR A 242 -1.90 11.59 -21.72
N SER A 243 -2.55 11.65 -20.56
CA SER A 243 -3.58 10.67 -20.22
C SER A 243 -4.75 11.38 -19.56
N ARG A 244 -5.83 11.47 -20.34
CA ARG A 244 -7.18 11.79 -19.89
C ARG A 244 -7.64 10.65 -18.98
N ASN A 245 -8.41 10.96 -17.94
CA ASN A 245 -9.18 9.97 -17.19
C ASN A 245 -9.84 8.99 -18.17
N PRO A 246 -9.66 7.66 -18.03
CA PRO A 246 -10.37 6.73 -18.88
C PRO A 246 -11.88 6.84 -18.59
N PRO A 247 -12.74 7.00 -19.62
CA PRO A 247 -14.17 7.05 -19.40
C PRO A 247 -14.66 5.64 -19.05
N GLY A 248 -15.33 5.48 -17.91
CA GLY A 248 -15.87 4.18 -17.51
C GLY A 248 -16.25 4.01 -16.04
N ALA A 249 -16.07 5.03 -15.18
CA ALA A 249 -16.58 4.98 -13.81
C ALA A 249 -18.10 5.19 -13.83
N SER A 250 -18.86 4.13 -13.58
CA SER A 250 -20.28 4.28 -13.25
C SER A 250 -20.35 4.62 -11.76
N SER A 251 -20.74 5.86 -11.45
CA SER A 251 -21.08 6.29 -10.09
C SER A 251 -22.41 5.64 -9.68
N ILE A 252 -22.44 5.01 -8.52
CA ILE A 252 -23.67 4.44 -7.97
C ILE A 252 -24.07 5.32 -6.78
N THR A 253 -25.13 6.11 -6.96
CA THR A 253 -25.80 6.77 -5.84
C THR A 253 -26.73 5.76 -5.16
N GLY A 254 -26.67 5.74 -3.83
CA GLY A 254 -27.15 4.63 -2.99
C GLY A 254 -28.60 4.21 -3.21
N GLY A 255 -28.81 2.89 -3.32
CA GLY A 255 -30.09 2.22 -3.23
C GLY A 255 -30.03 1.13 -2.16
N SER A 256 -30.91 1.23 -1.16
CA SER A 256 -31.01 0.35 0.00
C SER A 256 -31.62 -1.01 -0.34
N SER A 257 -31.03 -2.12 0.14
CA SER A 257 -31.76 -3.19 0.87
C SER A 257 -30.89 -4.40 1.28
N ALA A 258 -31.22 -4.90 2.49
CA ALA A 258 -31.12 -6.27 3.02
C ALA A 258 -29.76 -6.89 3.45
N SER A 259 -29.43 -6.63 4.73
CA SER A 259 -29.06 -7.58 5.81
C SER A 259 -28.42 -8.95 5.47
N ALA A 260 -27.13 -9.05 5.76
CA ALA A 260 -26.51 -10.23 6.37
C ALA A 260 -25.44 -9.76 7.38
N ALA A 261 -25.50 -10.25 8.62
CA ALA A 261 -24.59 -9.86 9.69
C ALA A 261 -23.15 -10.38 9.43
N PRO A 262 -22.08 -9.56 9.57
CA PRO A 262 -20.73 -10.08 9.46
C PRO A 262 -20.22 -10.59 10.80
N GLY A 263 -19.45 -11.67 10.72
CA GLY A 263 -18.79 -12.35 11.83
C GLY A 263 -17.82 -11.45 12.60
N ALA A 264 -17.48 -11.93 13.79
CA ALA A 264 -16.68 -11.26 14.80
C ALA A 264 -15.35 -10.71 14.26
N LEU A 265 -14.97 -9.53 14.77
CA LEU A 265 -13.66 -8.93 14.58
C LEU A 265 -12.57 -9.90 15.09
N PRO A 266 -11.46 -10.08 14.36
CA PRO A 266 -10.42 -11.04 14.74
C PRO A 266 -9.74 -10.68 16.06
N SER A 267 -9.38 -11.71 16.81
CA SER A 267 -8.63 -11.61 18.06
C SER A 267 -7.21 -11.10 17.83
N SER A 268 -6.75 -10.21 18.72
CA SER A 268 -5.48 -9.50 18.64
C SER A 268 -4.25 -10.43 18.69
N SER A 269 -3.64 -10.72 17.54
CA SER A 269 -2.22 -11.09 17.50
C SER A 269 -1.39 -9.87 17.90
N SER A 270 -0.43 -10.05 18.81
CA SER A 270 0.41 -8.96 19.32
C SER A 270 1.16 -8.28 18.18
N ARG A 271 0.87 -7.01 17.94
CA ARG A 271 1.47 -6.18 16.89
C ARG A 271 2.96 -5.96 17.17
N VAL A 272 3.83 -6.67 16.47
CA VAL A 272 5.27 -6.34 16.46
C VAL A 272 5.51 -5.28 15.38
N VAL A 273 5.38 -4.02 15.78
CA VAL A 273 5.74 -2.88 14.92
C VAL A 273 7.25 -2.86 14.73
N GLY A 274 7.71 -2.69 13.48
CA GLY A 274 9.14 -2.50 13.21
C GLY A 274 9.96 -3.75 12.90
N ALA A 275 9.34 -4.86 12.48
CA ALA A 275 10.09 -6.01 11.98
C ALA A 275 11.01 -5.59 10.81
N SER A 276 12.32 -5.76 10.99
CA SER A 276 13.33 -5.45 9.98
C SER A 276 13.24 -6.40 8.79
N SER A 277 13.67 -5.95 7.62
CA SER A 277 13.60 -6.71 6.38
C SER A 277 14.37 -8.02 6.47
N LEU A 278 13.75 -9.09 6.00
CA LEU A 278 14.46 -10.30 5.59
C LEU A 278 15.48 -9.96 4.50
N PRO A 279 16.60 -10.69 4.41
CA PRO A 279 17.55 -10.55 3.31
C PRO A 279 16.84 -10.67 1.97
N GLY A 280 17.18 -9.82 1.00
CA GLY A 280 16.52 -9.77 -0.30
C GLY A 280 16.57 -11.08 -1.08
N SER A 281 17.57 -11.94 -0.82
CA SER A 281 17.63 -13.30 -1.37
C SER A 281 16.45 -14.17 -0.92
N LEU A 282 16.09 -14.13 0.37
CA LEU A 282 14.97 -14.87 0.94
C LEU A 282 13.64 -14.29 0.48
N VAL A 283 13.54 -12.96 0.41
CA VAL A 283 12.37 -12.26 -0.15
C VAL A 283 12.09 -12.76 -1.58
N LEU A 284 13.12 -12.82 -2.43
CA LEU A 284 12.96 -13.32 -3.80
C LEU A 284 12.56 -14.78 -3.83
N GLN A 285 13.13 -15.63 -2.97
CA GLN A 285 12.74 -17.03 -2.87
C GLN A 285 11.25 -17.16 -2.55
N LEU A 286 10.74 -16.42 -1.56
CA LEU A 286 9.33 -16.42 -1.18
C LEU A 286 8.42 -15.95 -2.32
N THR A 287 8.83 -14.95 -3.10
CA THR A 287 8.04 -14.51 -4.26
C THR A 287 7.87 -15.59 -5.33
N THR A 288 8.76 -16.58 -5.40
CA THR A 288 8.68 -17.67 -6.39
C THR A 288 7.95 -18.93 -5.91
N GLN A 289 7.64 -19.05 -4.62
CA GLN A 289 6.94 -20.23 -4.07
C GLN A 289 5.48 -20.23 -4.54
N THR A 290 4.95 -21.33 -5.05
CA THR A 290 3.50 -21.43 -5.31
C THR A 290 2.77 -21.74 -4.01
N SER A 291 1.59 -21.14 -3.82
CA SER A 291 0.72 -21.39 -2.67
C SER A 291 0.18 -22.81 -2.62
#